data_AF-A0A6A2ZQE4-F1
#
_entry.id   AF-A0A6A2ZQE4-F1
#
_cell.length_a   1.000
_cell.length_b   1.000
_cell.length_c   1.000
_cell.angle_alpha   90.00
_cell.angle_beta   90.00
_cell.angle_gamma   90.00
#
_symmetry.space_group_name_H-M   'P 1'
#
loop_
_entity.id
_entity.type
_entity.pdbx_description
1 polymer ?
#
loop_
_entity_poly.entity_id
_entity_poly.type
_entity_poly.pdbx_seq_one_letter_code
_entity_poly.pdbx_strand_id
1 'polypeptide(L)'
;MASNFRLSLHCSCYSWTPKQNKTFETALAKYDRDTPDRWHNVAKAVGGKSAEEVKLHYDILVKDLKDIESGQYPYPYPSGSSG
;
A
#
# COMPACT_ATOMS: atom_id res chain seq x y z
N MET A 1 9.76 -18.13 13.74
CA MET A 1 8.77 -17.65 12.77
C MET A 1 8.26 -16.29 13.21
N ALA A 2 8.92 -15.24 12.74
CA ALA A 2 8.45 -13.87 12.62
C ALA A 2 9.54 -13.24 11.75
N SER A 3 9.29 -13.14 10.45
CA SER A 3 10.26 -12.52 9.54
C SER A 3 10.34 -11.05 9.91
N ASN A 4 11.37 -10.73 10.69
CA ASN A 4 11.79 -9.40 11.13
C ASN A 4 12.22 -8.48 9.95
N PHE A 5 11.71 -8.70 8.74
CA PHE A 5 11.99 -7.90 7.56
C PHE A 5 11.21 -6.58 7.50
N ARG A 6 10.37 -6.27 8.51
CA ARG A 6 9.69 -4.97 8.60
C ARG A 6 10.40 -3.91 9.45
N LEU A 7 11.56 -4.19 10.06
CA LEU A 7 12.22 -3.20 10.92
C LEU A 7 13.76 -3.32 10.83
N SER A 8 14.40 -2.57 9.92
CA SER A 8 15.73 -1.97 10.21
C SER A 8 16.34 -1.01 9.18
N LEU A 9 15.84 -0.80 7.96
CA LEU A 9 16.45 0.17 7.02
C LEU A 9 15.49 0.84 6.01
N HIS A 10 14.22 1.07 6.34
CA HIS A 10 13.39 1.94 5.48
C HIS A 10 13.50 3.38 5.97
N CYS A 11 14.24 4.19 5.21
CA CYS A 11 14.39 5.63 5.42
C CYS A 11 13.08 6.26 5.87
N SER A 12 13.16 7.16 6.83
CA SER A 12 12.06 7.98 7.36
C SER A 12 11.25 8.76 6.28
N CYS A 13 11.66 8.75 5.01
CA CYS A 13 10.89 9.21 3.85
C CYS A 13 9.64 8.35 3.54
N TYR A 14 9.63 7.07 3.94
CA TYR A 14 8.59 6.12 3.53
C TYR A 14 7.35 6.06 4.43
N SER A 15 7.25 6.94 5.43
CA SER A 15 6.05 6.99 6.27
C SER A 15 4.88 7.58 5.47
N TRP A 16 3.85 6.76 5.23
CA TRP A 16 2.56 7.19 4.68
C TRP A 16 1.60 7.41 5.83
N THR A 17 1.12 8.65 5.97
CA THR A 17 0.07 8.93 6.95
C THR A 17 -1.27 8.33 6.52
N PRO A 18 -2.20 8.04 7.44
CA PRO A 18 -3.54 7.56 7.08
C PRO A 18 -4.27 8.52 6.12
N LYS A 19 -4.08 9.83 6.30
CA LYS A 19 -4.63 10.85 5.40
C LYS A 19 -4.05 10.74 4.00
N GLN A 20 -2.74 10.62 3.86
CA GLN A 20 -2.09 10.44 2.55
C GLN A 20 -2.54 9.15 1.88
N ASN A 21 -2.63 8.04 2.63
CA ASN A 21 -3.09 6.77 2.09
C ASN A 21 -4.52 6.84 1.56
N LYS A 22 -5.43 7.48 2.33
CA LYS A 22 -6.81 7.72 1.89
C LYS A 22 -6.87 8.56 0.61
N THR A 23 -6.09 9.63 0.52
CA THR A 23 -6.01 10.46 -0.69
C THR A 23 -5.43 9.69 -1.86
N PHE A 24 -4.42 8.84 -1.62
CA PHE A 24 -3.83 7.97 -2.63
C PHE A 24 -4.86 7.00 -3.21
N GLU A 25 -5.61 6.27 -2.38
CA GLU A 25 -6.67 5.35 -2.85
C GLU A 25 -7.75 6.09 -3.67
N THR A 26 -8.17 7.26 -3.19
CA THR A 26 -9.14 8.11 -3.91
C THR A 26 -8.58 8.57 -5.26
N ALA A 27 -7.30 8.93 -5.31
CA ALA A 27 -6.63 9.34 -6.53
C ALA A 27 -6.45 8.17 -7.51
N LEU A 28 -6.17 6.94 -7.04
CA LEU A 28 -6.13 5.75 -7.89
C LEU A 28 -7.47 5.43 -8.55
N ALA A 29 -8.59 5.71 -7.87
CA ALA A 29 -9.93 5.55 -8.43
C ALA A 29 -10.24 6.60 -9.51
N LYS A 30 -9.65 7.80 -9.41
CA LYS A 30 -9.80 8.88 -10.38
C LYS A 30 -8.88 8.72 -11.60
N TYR A 31 -7.63 8.34 -11.36
CA TYR A 31 -6.60 8.18 -12.39
C TYR A 31 -6.39 6.68 -12.61
N ASP A 32 -7.08 6.14 -13.62
CA ASP A 32 -7.03 4.74 -14.01
C ASP A 32 -5.69 4.36 -14.66
N ARG A 33 -5.61 3.13 -15.19
CA ARG A 33 -4.39 2.58 -15.80
C ARG A 33 -4.04 3.24 -17.13
N ASP A 34 -5.00 3.81 -17.83
CA ASP A 34 -4.82 4.40 -19.16
C ASP A 34 -4.54 5.91 -19.09
N THR A 35 -4.67 6.49 -17.90
CA THR A 35 -4.34 7.89 -17.62
C THR A 35 -2.84 8.16 -17.90
N PRO A 36 -2.50 9.07 -18.83
CA PRO A 36 -1.12 9.48 -19.04
C PRO A 36 -0.58 10.16 -17.78
N ASP A 37 0.71 9.93 -17.49
CA ASP A 37 1.37 10.47 -16.29
C ASP A 37 0.64 10.17 -14.97
N ARG A 38 -0.06 9.04 -14.92
CA ARG A 38 -0.86 8.58 -13.76
C ARG A 38 -0.17 8.85 -12.42
N TRP A 39 1.08 8.43 -12.28
CA TRP A 39 1.83 8.55 -11.02
C TRP A 39 2.13 9.99 -10.64
N HIS A 40 2.42 10.86 -11.61
CA HIS A 40 2.59 12.29 -11.37
C HIS A 40 1.27 12.94 -10.91
N ASN A 41 0.15 12.55 -11.54
CA ASN A 41 -1.18 13.05 -11.16
C ASN A 41 -1.59 12.61 -9.75
N VAL A 42 -1.29 11.37 -9.38
CA VAL A 42 -1.54 10.85 -8.03
C VAL A 42 -0.62 11.52 -7.01
N ALA A 43 0.68 11.66 -7.30
CA ALA A 43 1.64 12.35 -6.43
C ALA A 43 1.22 13.80 -6.15
N LYS A 44 0.76 14.51 -7.19
CA LYS A 44 0.21 15.86 -7.07
C LYS A 44 -1.03 15.92 -6.18
N ALA A 45 -1.89 14.91 -6.24
CA ALA A 45 -3.10 14.84 -5.41
C ALA A 45 -2.78 14.52 -3.94
N VAL A 46 -1.84 13.59 -3.70
CA VAL A 46 -1.42 13.17 -2.35
C VAL A 46 -0.67 14.29 -1.63
N GLY A 47 0.23 14.97 -2.33
CA GLY A 47 1.11 16.01 -1.77
C GLY A 47 2.22 15.44 -0.88
N GLY A 48 3.43 16.00 -1.03
CA GLY A 48 4.59 15.60 -0.23
C GLY A 48 5.11 14.18 -0.51
N LYS A 49 4.76 13.61 -1.67
CA LYS A 49 5.29 12.34 -2.20
C LYS A 49 5.68 12.51 -3.66
N SER A 50 6.72 11.82 -4.10
CA SER A 50 7.14 11.77 -5.50
C SER A 50 6.33 10.75 -6.31
N ALA A 51 6.39 10.82 -7.63
CA ALA A 51 5.74 9.84 -8.50
C ALA A 51 6.31 8.43 -8.29
N GLU A 52 7.61 8.33 -8.01
CA GLU A 52 8.32 7.09 -7.71
C GLU A 52 7.86 6.48 -6.39
N GLU A 53 7.73 7.29 -5.33
CA GLU A 53 7.22 6.84 -4.03
C GLU A 53 5.76 6.35 -4.13
N VAL A 54 4.94 7.05 -4.91
CA VAL A 54 3.56 6.64 -5.19
C VAL A 54 3.52 5.30 -5.93
N LYS A 55 4.35 5.14 -6.98
CA LYS A 55 4.41 3.90 -7.76
C LYS A 55 4.85 2.72 -6.89
N LEU A 56 5.90 2.89 -6.08
CA LEU A 56 6.38 1.83 -5.21
C LEU A 56 5.35 1.50 -4.10
N HIS A 57 4.61 2.48 -3.58
CA HIS A 57 3.49 2.23 -2.66
C HIS A 57 2.35 1.44 -3.33
N TYR A 58 2.05 1.72 -4.59
CA TYR A 58 1.09 0.93 -5.38
C TYR A 58 1.54 -0.51 -5.59
N ASP A 59 2.81 -0.73 -5.92
CA ASP A 59 3.34 -2.09 -6.14
C ASP A 59 3.26 -2.94 -4.87
N ILE A 60 3.48 -2.33 -3.70
CA ILE A 60 3.28 -2.98 -2.39
C ILE A 60 1.81 -3.35 -2.19
N LEU A 61 0.88 -2.42 -2.45
CA LEU A 61 -0.56 -2.68 -2.34
C LEU A 61 -0.99 -3.84 -3.24
N VAL A 62 -0.54 -3.88 -4.49
CA VAL A 62 -0.85 -4.96 -5.43
C VAL A 62 -0.29 -6.30 -4.94
N LYS A 63 0.92 -6.30 -4.37
CA LYS A 63 1.49 -7.51 -3.78
C LYS A 63 0.65 -8.01 -2.60
N ASP A 64 0.30 -7.13 -1.67
CA ASP A 64 -0.52 -7.49 -0.51
C ASP A 64 -1.89 -8.06 -0.95
N LEU A 65 -2.53 -7.48 -1.97
CA LEU A 65 -3.78 -8.02 -2.53
C LEU A 65 -3.60 -9.42 -3.11
N LYS A 66 -2.53 -9.67 -3.88
CA LYS A 66 -2.23 -11.00 -4.43
C LYS A 66 -1.95 -12.03 -3.33
N ASP A 67 -1.27 -11.63 -2.27
CA ASP A 67 -0.96 -12.50 -1.14
C ASP A 67 -2.25 -12.86 -0.37
N ILE A 68 -3.23 -11.95 -0.27
CA ILE A 68 -4.56 -12.21 0.29
C ILE A 68 -5.38 -13.14 -0.62
N GLU A 69 -5.45 -12.86 -1.92
CA GLU A 69 -6.22 -13.67 -2.89
C GLU A 69 -5.67 -15.10 -3.04
N SER A 70 -4.36 -15.28 -2.93
CA SER A 70 -3.70 -16.60 -2.98
C SER A 70 -3.87 -17.42 -1.69
N GLY A 71 -4.59 -16.90 -0.68
CA GLY A 71 -4.77 -17.57 0.61
C GLY A 71 -3.49 -17.69 1.43
N GLN A 72 -2.44 -16.94 1.07
CA GLN A 72 -1.17 -16.90 1.80
C GLN A 72 -1.20 -15.92 2.97
N TYR A 73 -2.28 -15.16 3.14
CA TYR A 73 -2.47 -14.31 4.30
C TYR A 73 -2.94 -15.14 5.50
N PRO A 74 -2.13 -15.32 6.55
CA PRO A 74 -2.60 -16.00 7.75
C PRO A 74 -3.68 -15.14 8.38
N TYR A 75 -4.94 -15.58 8.29
CA TYR A 75 -6.03 -14.99 9.06
C TYR A 75 -5.69 -15.09 10.55
N PRO A 76 -5.46 -13.97 11.27
CA PRO A 76 -5.29 -14.01 12.71
C PRO A 76 -6.66 -13.85 13.34
N TYR A 77 -7.50 -14.89 13.25
CA TYR A 77 -8.62 -15.04 14.17
C TYR A 77 -8.43 -16.35 14.91
N PRO A 78 -8.32 -16.35 16.25
CA PRO A 78 -8.44 -17.58 17.00
C PRO A 78 -9.84 -18.12 16.74
N SER A 79 -9.88 -19.29 16.10
CA SER A 79 -11.06 -20.15 16.05
C SER A 79 -11.68 -20.19 17.44
N GLY A 80 -12.97 -19.86 17.54
CA GLY A 80 -13.72 -19.97 18.77
C GLY A 80 -13.46 -21.33 19.41
N SER A 81 -12.81 -21.31 20.59
CA SER A 81 -12.80 -22.48 21.44
C SER A 81 -14.21 -22.64 21.99
N SER A 82 -14.90 -23.64 21.46
CA SER A 82 -16.02 -24.27 22.14
C SER A 82 -15.61 -24.65 23.56
N GLY A 83 -16.49 -24.37 24.51
CA GLY A 83 -16.41 -24.77 25.91
C GLY A 83 -17.69 -24.35 26.61
#